data_AF-A0A7W2UKU5-F1
#
_entry.id   AF-A0A7W2UKU5-F1
#
_cell.length_a   1.000
_cell.length_b   1.000
_cell.length_c   1.000
_cell.angle_alpha   90.00
_cell.angle_beta   90.00
_cell.angle_gamma   90.00
#
_symmetry.space_group_name_H-M   'P 1'
#
loop_
_entity.id
_entity.type
_entity.pdbx_description
1 polymer ?
#
loop_
_entity_poly.entity_id
_entity_poly.type
_entity_poly.pdbx_seq_one_letter_code
_entity_poly.pdbx_strand_id
1 'polypeptide(L)'
;MTIKSVLARSLAVGVAATAAVVQLSAQAMAAPSTVHYLCPVTTPEGDPLVLKYDRGFDTTAPAKVKPLSTFTVAFKPDPINPVPDFNKKVWDVKMVYELPKAATYIKHSLTGGSNLGESKQTVQVNGSRITLSATGPFAAGEDAFLPTLNVVLKAPASGTLVTSVAGTSYDDPGFRWTSEDPADGTAHDLQCYPDPAQPVELSRTTVG
;
A
#
# COMPACT_ATOMS: atom_id res chain seq x y z
N MET A 1 -76.65 -38.60 0.33
CA MET A 1 -76.52 -38.04 1.69
C MET A 1 -75.08 -38.29 2.11
N THR A 2 -74.31 -37.21 2.25
CA THR A 2 -72.87 -37.19 1.94
C THR A 2 -72.00 -37.28 3.20
N ILE A 3 -71.01 -38.18 3.17
CA ILE A 3 -69.97 -38.38 4.18
C ILE A 3 -69.03 -37.16 4.18
N LYS A 4 -68.74 -36.57 5.36
CA LYS A 4 -67.67 -35.56 5.52
C LYS A 4 -66.66 -36.02 6.57
N SER A 5 -65.46 -36.28 6.07
CA SER A 5 -64.24 -36.65 6.76
C SER A 5 -63.63 -35.47 7.51
N VAL A 6 -63.03 -35.77 8.66
CA VAL A 6 -62.22 -34.87 9.49
C VAL A 6 -60.86 -34.65 8.81
N LEU A 7 -60.39 -33.40 8.70
CA LEU A 7 -59.03 -33.09 8.24
C LEU A 7 -58.25 -32.32 9.32
N ALA A 8 -57.08 -32.87 9.64
CA ALA A 8 -56.17 -32.48 10.71
C ALA A 8 -55.46 -31.15 10.45
N ARG A 9 -55.16 -30.43 11.55
CA ARG A 9 -54.32 -29.23 11.57
C ARG A 9 -52.84 -29.64 11.59
N SER A 10 -52.10 -29.25 10.57
CA SER A 10 -50.63 -29.34 10.54
C SER A 10 -50.02 -27.98 10.88
N LEU A 11 -49.22 -27.90 11.95
CA LEU A 11 -48.35 -26.78 12.28
C LEU A 11 -47.11 -26.83 11.39
N ALA A 12 -46.90 -25.81 10.55
CA ALA A 12 -45.65 -25.60 9.83
C ALA A 12 -44.70 -24.76 10.69
N VAL A 13 -43.61 -25.37 11.16
CA VAL A 13 -42.47 -24.67 11.76
C VAL A 13 -41.56 -24.21 10.61
N GLY A 14 -41.56 -22.91 10.31
CA GLY A 14 -40.68 -22.31 9.32
C GLY A 14 -39.27 -22.14 9.89
N VAL A 15 -38.31 -22.89 9.36
CA VAL A 15 -36.88 -22.68 9.62
C VAL A 15 -36.41 -21.54 8.71
N ALA A 16 -36.19 -20.35 9.26
CA ALA A 16 -35.60 -19.24 8.53
C ALA A 16 -34.08 -19.45 8.43
N ALA A 17 -33.61 -19.90 7.27
CA ALA A 17 -32.19 -19.94 6.95
C ALA A 17 -31.69 -18.51 6.67
N THR A 18 -30.89 -17.95 7.58
CA THR A 18 -30.15 -16.70 7.33
C THR A 18 -29.03 -16.96 6.33
N ALA A 19 -29.26 -16.65 5.06
CA ALA A 19 -28.22 -16.63 4.04
C ALA A 19 -27.27 -15.46 4.32
N ALA A 20 -26.03 -15.76 4.70
CA ALA A 20 -24.96 -14.77 4.75
C ALA A 20 -24.62 -14.35 3.30
N VAL A 21 -25.16 -13.22 2.87
CA VAL A 21 -24.81 -12.62 1.58
C VAL A 21 -23.40 -12.07 1.70
N VAL A 22 -22.42 -12.79 1.17
CA VAL A 22 -21.07 -12.27 0.95
C VAL A 22 -21.19 -11.20 -0.14
N GLN A 23 -21.37 -9.94 0.26
CA GLN A 23 -21.34 -8.81 -0.67
C GLN A 23 -19.91 -8.69 -1.21
N LEU A 24 -19.66 -9.18 -2.43
CA LEU A 24 -18.49 -8.78 -3.21
C LEU A 24 -18.66 -7.29 -3.54
N SER A 25 -18.09 -6.41 -2.71
CA SER A 25 -17.92 -5.01 -3.07
C SER A 25 -17.04 -4.95 -4.31
N ALA A 26 -17.55 -4.41 -5.41
CA ALA A 26 -16.74 -4.11 -6.59
C ALA A 26 -15.55 -3.24 -6.14
N GLN A 27 -14.34 -3.80 -6.21
CA GLN A 27 -13.12 -3.03 -5.99
C GLN A 27 -13.01 -2.08 -7.18
N ALA A 28 -13.00 -0.78 -6.91
CA ALA A 28 -12.48 0.13 -7.92
C ALA A 28 -10.96 -0.06 -7.88
N MET A 29 -10.37 -0.46 -9.00
CA MET A 29 -8.92 -0.33 -9.12
C MET A 29 -8.66 1.17 -9.29
N ALA A 30 -7.87 1.77 -8.39
CA ALA A 30 -7.24 3.02 -8.76
C ALA A 30 -6.29 2.68 -9.91
N ALA A 31 -6.20 3.55 -10.93
CA ALA A 31 -5.25 3.33 -12.01
C ALA A 31 -3.83 3.22 -11.41
N PRO A 32 -2.93 2.40 -12.00
CA PRO A 32 -1.52 2.44 -11.65
C PRO A 32 -1.06 3.89 -11.62
N SER A 33 -0.48 4.31 -10.50
CA SER A 33 -0.02 5.67 -10.29
C SER A 33 1.49 5.68 -10.37
N THR A 34 2.03 6.46 -11.30
CA THR A 34 3.46 6.78 -11.31
C THR A 34 3.66 7.98 -10.40
N VAL A 35 4.52 7.81 -9.39
CA VAL A 35 4.97 8.90 -8.53
C VAL A 35 6.36 9.31 -8.98
N HIS A 36 6.49 10.57 -9.34
CA HIS A 36 7.77 11.21 -9.65
C HIS A 36 8.40 11.65 -8.33
N TYR A 37 9.68 11.38 -8.14
CA TYR A 37 10.44 11.78 -6.96
C TYR A 37 11.64 12.64 -7.34
N LEU A 38 11.97 13.56 -6.43
CA LEU A 38 13.28 14.20 -6.35
C LEU A 38 14.10 13.50 -5.27
N CYS A 39 15.32 13.11 -5.62
CA CYS A 39 16.27 12.49 -4.72
C CYS A 39 17.56 13.32 -4.69
N PRO A 40 17.66 14.31 -3.79
CA PRO A 40 18.89 15.06 -3.58
C PRO A 40 20.02 14.12 -3.14
N VAL A 41 21.16 14.27 -3.78
CA VAL A 41 22.41 13.58 -3.47
C VAL A 41 23.56 14.60 -3.51
N THR A 42 24.70 14.23 -2.95
CA THR A 42 25.95 14.99 -3.09
C THR A 42 26.89 14.17 -3.97
N THR A 43 27.47 14.77 -5.01
CA THR A 43 28.44 14.08 -5.86
C THR A 43 29.74 13.81 -5.08
N PRO A 44 30.62 12.91 -5.56
CA PRO A 44 31.92 12.69 -4.95
C PRO A 44 32.76 13.97 -4.79
N GLU A 45 32.59 14.95 -5.68
CA GLU A 45 33.26 16.26 -5.64
C GLU A 45 32.65 17.22 -4.61
N GLY A 46 31.51 16.88 -4.01
CA GLY A 46 30.81 17.70 -3.01
C GLY A 46 29.68 18.56 -3.60
N ASP A 47 29.38 18.45 -4.89
CA ASP A 47 28.36 19.27 -5.54
C ASP A 47 26.95 18.71 -5.29
N PRO A 48 25.94 19.57 -5.06
CA PRO A 48 24.56 19.12 -4.94
C PRO A 48 24.01 18.68 -6.31
N LEU A 49 23.40 17.50 -6.34
CA LEU A 49 22.71 16.96 -7.51
C LEU A 49 21.31 16.49 -7.10
N VAL A 50 20.31 16.73 -7.94
CA VAL A 50 18.96 16.19 -7.72
C VAL A 50 18.65 15.17 -8.80
N LEU A 51 18.58 13.90 -8.39
CA LEU A 51 18.16 12.82 -9.28
C LEU A 51 16.64 12.81 -9.39
N LYS A 52 16.14 12.51 -10.59
CA LYS A 52 14.72 12.23 -10.81
C LYS A 52 14.51 10.74 -10.80
N TYR A 53 13.48 10.29 -10.11
CA TYR A 53 13.22 8.87 -9.94
C TYR A 53 11.72 8.59 -9.98
N ASP A 54 11.31 7.65 -10.83
CA ASP A 54 9.91 7.30 -11.02
C ASP A 54 9.61 5.94 -10.42
N ARG A 55 8.47 5.82 -9.74
CA ARG A 55 8.00 4.55 -9.18
C ARG A 55 6.51 4.37 -9.41
N GLY A 56 6.13 3.22 -9.94
CA GLY A 56 4.74 2.81 -10.04
C GLY A 56 4.21 2.23 -8.73
N PHE A 57 2.92 2.46 -8.52
CA PHE A 57 2.14 1.90 -7.44
C PHE A 57 0.80 1.40 -7.99
N ASP A 58 0.56 0.10 -7.82
CA ASP A 58 -0.71 -0.55 -8.05
C ASP A 58 -1.47 -0.59 -6.73
N THR A 59 -2.18 0.50 -6.43
CA THR A 59 -2.95 0.64 -5.19
C THR A 59 -4.42 0.36 -5.46
N THR A 60 -5.05 -0.49 -4.64
CA THR A 60 -6.48 -0.78 -4.75
C THR A 60 -7.23 -0.43 -3.47
N ALA A 61 -8.43 0.13 -3.64
CA ALA A 61 -9.35 0.47 -2.55
C ALA A 61 -10.79 0.51 -3.10
N PRO A 62 -11.83 0.18 -2.33
CA PRO A 62 -13.20 0.35 -2.81
C PRO A 62 -13.49 1.82 -3.18
N ALA A 63 -14.14 2.11 -4.31
CA ALA A 63 -14.53 3.48 -4.66
C ALA A 63 -15.55 4.08 -3.68
N LYS A 64 -16.37 3.22 -3.04
CA LYS A 64 -17.38 3.60 -2.07
C LYS A 64 -17.45 2.56 -0.95
N VAL A 65 -17.64 3.04 0.28
CA VAL A 65 -17.85 2.22 1.47
C VAL A 65 -19.01 2.78 2.30
N LYS A 66 -19.70 1.91 3.05
CA LYS A 66 -20.77 2.35 3.96
C LYS A 66 -20.16 3.17 5.12
N PRO A 67 -20.89 4.14 5.67
CA PRO A 67 -20.52 4.80 6.91
C PRO A 67 -20.12 3.80 8.00
N LEU A 68 -19.03 4.09 8.72
CA LEU A 68 -18.54 3.31 9.87
C LEU A 68 -18.15 1.86 9.56
N SER A 69 -18.16 1.44 8.29
CA SER A 69 -17.73 0.09 7.89
C SER A 69 -16.22 -0.01 7.76
N THR A 70 -15.71 -1.24 7.88
CA THR A 70 -14.30 -1.52 7.59
C THR A 70 -14.10 -1.79 6.11
N PHE A 71 -12.95 -1.40 5.59
CA PHE A 71 -12.52 -1.66 4.22
C PHE A 71 -11.01 -1.86 4.17
N THR A 72 -10.52 -2.44 3.06
CA THR A 72 -9.09 -2.71 2.87
C THR A 72 -8.56 -1.82 1.75
N VAL A 73 -7.40 -1.22 1.99
CA VAL A 73 -6.55 -0.63 0.95
C VAL A 73 -5.34 -1.53 0.77
N ALA A 74 -5.02 -1.92 -0.46
CA ALA A 74 -3.83 -2.70 -0.77
C ALA A 74 -2.83 -1.85 -1.55
N PHE A 75 -1.64 -1.66 -1.00
CA PHE A 75 -0.52 -0.94 -1.62
C PHE A 75 0.46 -1.96 -2.20
N LYS A 76 0.56 -2.02 -3.52
CA LYS A 76 1.56 -2.84 -4.21
C LYS A 76 2.51 -1.92 -4.99
N PRO A 77 3.74 -1.71 -4.49
CA PRO A 77 4.70 -0.95 -5.25
C PRO A 77 5.30 -1.77 -6.40
N ASP A 78 5.82 -1.07 -7.40
CA ASP A 78 6.70 -1.66 -8.40
C ASP A 78 7.94 -2.32 -7.75
N PRO A 79 8.56 -3.29 -8.45
CA PRO A 79 9.75 -3.98 -7.97
C PRO A 79 10.87 -3.01 -7.57
N ILE A 80 11.69 -3.46 -6.64
CA ILE A 80 12.99 -2.86 -6.38
C ILE A 80 13.96 -3.43 -7.41
N ASN A 81 14.45 -2.56 -8.30
CA ASN A 81 15.45 -2.89 -9.30
C ASN A 81 16.42 -1.69 -9.46
N PRO A 82 17.50 -1.66 -8.68
CA PRO A 82 18.53 -0.63 -8.80
C PRO A 82 19.24 -0.74 -10.16
N VAL A 83 19.60 0.40 -10.76
CA VAL A 83 20.32 0.44 -12.04
C VAL A 83 21.77 -0.05 -11.83
N PRO A 84 22.23 -1.11 -12.52
CA PRO A 84 23.56 -1.71 -12.32
C PRO A 84 24.75 -0.76 -12.51
N ASP A 85 24.63 0.21 -13.42
CA ASP A 85 25.70 1.18 -13.70
C ASP A 85 26.04 2.06 -12.49
N PHE A 86 25.09 2.21 -11.56
CA PHE A 86 25.22 3.08 -10.38
C PHE A 86 25.13 2.32 -9.06
N ASN A 87 24.67 1.06 -9.09
CA ASN A 87 24.41 0.30 -7.87
C ASN A 87 24.83 -1.14 -8.10
N LYS A 88 25.51 -1.73 -7.13
CA LYS A 88 25.73 -3.16 -7.07
C LYS A 88 24.58 -3.88 -6.37
N LYS A 89 24.06 -3.30 -5.30
CA LYS A 89 22.89 -3.76 -4.53
C LYS A 89 22.34 -2.62 -3.68
N VAL A 90 21.13 -2.79 -3.15
CA VAL A 90 20.50 -1.88 -2.20
C VAL A 90 19.95 -2.61 -0.97
N TRP A 91 19.87 -1.92 0.16
CA TRP A 91 19.32 -2.43 1.43
C TRP A 91 18.58 -1.32 2.17
N ASP A 92 17.94 -1.69 3.29
CA ASP A 92 17.15 -0.77 4.12
C ASP A 92 16.11 0.05 3.35
N VAL A 93 15.44 -0.63 2.41
CA VAL A 93 14.38 -0.06 1.58
C VAL A 93 13.20 0.33 2.46
N LYS A 94 12.72 1.57 2.34
CA LYS A 94 11.49 2.03 2.99
C LYS A 94 10.58 2.77 2.04
N MET A 95 9.29 2.49 2.18
CA MET A 95 8.19 3.12 1.45
C MET A 95 7.19 3.64 2.47
N VAL A 96 6.87 4.93 2.40
CA VAL A 96 6.00 5.59 3.38
C VAL A 96 4.71 6.03 2.69
N TYR A 97 3.59 5.61 3.24
CA TYR A 97 2.26 5.96 2.77
C TYR A 97 1.53 6.82 3.80
N GLU A 98 0.69 7.73 3.32
CA GLU A 98 -0.29 8.45 4.14
C GLU A 98 -1.64 7.75 4.04
N LEU A 99 -2.17 7.39 5.20
CA LEU A 99 -3.53 6.92 5.38
C LEU A 99 -4.50 8.12 5.50
N PRO A 100 -5.78 7.96 5.16
CA PRO A 100 -6.75 9.03 5.27
C PRO A 100 -6.91 9.43 6.74
N LYS A 101 -6.63 10.69 7.10
CA LYS A 101 -6.69 11.18 8.49
C LYS A 101 -8.05 10.94 9.18
N ALA A 102 -9.13 10.93 8.42
CA ALA A 102 -10.48 10.71 8.92
C ALA A 102 -10.84 9.21 9.10
N ALA A 103 -10.01 8.30 8.58
CA ALA A 103 -10.20 6.86 8.76
C ALA A 103 -9.43 6.37 10.00
N THR A 104 -9.96 5.36 10.67
CA THR A 104 -9.27 4.71 11.80
C THR A 104 -8.53 3.48 11.33
N TYR A 105 -7.22 3.42 11.57
CA TYR A 105 -6.43 2.21 11.33
C TYR A 105 -6.88 1.06 12.27
N ILE A 106 -7.06 -0.14 11.73
CA ILE A 106 -7.44 -1.34 12.49
C ILE A 106 -6.30 -2.34 12.55
N LYS A 107 -5.80 -2.78 11.38
CA LYS A 107 -4.72 -3.77 11.27
C LYS A 107 -4.08 -3.72 9.88
N HIS A 108 -2.95 -4.40 9.71
CA HIS A 108 -2.34 -4.65 8.41
C HIS A 108 -1.93 -6.12 8.25
N SER A 109 -1.66 -6.52 7.01
CA SER A 109 -1.03 -7.79 6.67
C SER A 109 -0.21 -7.65 5.39
N LEU A 110 0.86 -8.43 5.28
CA LEU A 110 1.67 -8.54 4.08
C LEU A 110 1.29 -9.80 3.30
N THR A 111 1.17 -9.70 1.98
CA THR A 111 0.86 -10.85 1.11
C THR A 111 1.74 -10.83 -0.14
N GLY A 112 2.15 -12.01 -0.61
CA GLY A 112 2.99 -12.15 -1.80
C GLY A 112 4.43 -11.69 -1.56
N GLY A 113 5.05 -11.15 -2.61
CA GLY A 113 6.47 -10.83 -2.66
C GLY A 113 7.31 -11.99 -3.19
N SER A 114 8.42 -11.68 -3.85
CA SER A 114 9.31 -12.66 -4.48
C SER A 114 10.71 -12.09 -4.66
N ASN A 115 11.71 -12.98 -4.80
CA ASN A 115 13.13 -12.62 -4.91
C ASN A 115 13.63 -11.79 -3.70
N LEU A 116 13.15 -12.12 -2.51
CA LEU A 116 13.47 -11.38 -1.28
C LEU A 116 14.61 -12.01 -0.47
N GLY A 117 15.05 -13.23 -0.81
CA GLY A 117 16.08 -13.94 -0.05
C GLY A 117 15.76 -13.98 1.45
N GLU A 118 16.75 -13.63 2.28
CA GLU A 118 16.60 -13.51 3.75
C GLU A 118 16.13 -12.12 4.21
N SER A 119 15.78 -11.22 3.28
CA SER A 119 15.29 -9.88 3.64
C SER A 119 14.09 -10.00 4.56
N LYS A 120 14.11 -9.26 5.68
CA LYS A 120 12.98 -9.14 6.60
C LYS A 120 12.10 -7.97 6.21
N GLN A 121 10.80 -8.20 6.09
CA GLN A 121 9.80 -7.17 5.81
C GLN A 121 9.07 -6.82 7.09
N THR A 122 8.93 -5.52 7.35
CA THR A 122 8.25 -5.01 8.53
C THR A 122 7.35 -3.84 8.16
N VAL A 123 6.34 -3.63 9.00
CA VAL A 123 5.41 -2.51 8.85
C VAL A 123 5.38 -1.75 10.16
N GLN A 124 5.54 -0.43 10.08
CA GLN A 124 5.39 0.48 11.21
C GLN A 124 4.22 1.43 10.95
N VAL A 125 3.43 1.70 11.99
CA VAL A 125 2.32 2.66 11.93
C VAL A 125 2.60 3.76 12.94
N ASN A 126 2.58 5.02 12.50
CA ASN A 126 2.76 6.20 13.33
C ASN A 126 1.76 7.28 12.90
N GLY A 127 0.69 7.47 13.70
CA GLY A 127 -0.39 8.39 13.35
C GLY A 127 -1.07 7.98 12.03
N SER A 128 -1.10 8.90 11.05
CA SER A 128 -1.60 8.62 9.70
C SER A 128 -0.58 7.95 8.78
N ARG A 129 0.68 7.79 9.21
CA ARG A 129 1.72 7.21 8.38
C ARG A 129 1.85 5.72 8.59
N ILE A 130 2.04 5.01 7.49
CA ILE A 130 2.40 3.59 7.50
C ILE A 130 3.63 3.37 6.63
N THR A 131 4.64 2.72 7.19
CA THR A 131 5.92 2.48 6.52
C THR A 131 6.09 0.99 6.28
N LEU A 132 6.28 0.59 5.02
CA LEU A 132 6.75 -0.73 4.64
C LEU A 132 8.28 -0.67 4.52
N SER A 133 8.97 -1.49 5.31
CA SER A 133 10.43 -1.60 5.27
C SER A 133 10.85 -3.00 4.85
N ALA A 134 11.95 -3.11 4.10
CA ALA A 134 12.60 -4.38 3.77
C ALA A 134 14.12 -4.24 3.94
N THR A 135 14.75 -5.18 4.65
CA THR A 135 16.18 -5.07 4.98
C THR A 135 17.09 -5.29 3.78
N GLY A 136 16.66 -6.01 2.74
CA GLY A 136 17.55 -6.41 1.65
C GLY A 136 18.61 -7.42 2.13
N PRO A 137 19.74 -7.57 1.40
CA PRO A 137 20.09 -6.82 0.19
C PRO A 137 19.31 -7.27 -1.06
N PHE A 138 19.12 -6.36 -2.01
CA PHE A 138 18.55 -6.61 -3.34
C PHE A 138 19.58 -6.26 -4.40
N ALA A 139 19.91 -7.22 -5.27
CA ALA A 139 20.91 -7.02 -6.33
C ALA A 139 20.40 -6.04 -7.39
N ALA A 140 21.32 -5.28 -7.99
CA ALA A 140 20.98 -4.43 -9.13
C ALA A 140 20.74 -5.26 -10.40
N GLY A 141 19.81 -4.81 -11.24
CA GLY A 141 19.44 -5.49 -12.48
C GLY A 141 18.47 -6.68 -12.32
N GLU A 142 18.09 -7.00 -11.08
CA GLU A 142 17.13 -8.06 -10.76
C GLU A 142 15.92 -7.49 -10.03
N ASP A 143 14.72 -7.91 -10.44
CA ASP A 143 13.49 -7.47 -9.78
C ASP A 143 13.30 -8.18 -8.43
N ALA A 144 13.30 -7.41 -7.34
CA ALA A 144 12.84 -7.83 -6.03
C ALA A 144 11.44 -7.27 -5.75
N PHE A 145 10.44 -8.15 -5.66
CA PHE A 145 9.05 -7.75 -5.45
C PHE A 145 8.76 -7.69 -3.95
N LEU A 146 8.61 -6.48 -3.40
CA LEU A 146 8.14 -6.32 -2.02
C LEU A 146 6.70 -6.85 -1.88
N PRO A 147 6.31 -7.36 -0.70
CA PRO A 147 4.94 -7.81 -0.47
C PRO A 147 3.93 -6.66 -0.63
N THR A 148 2.72 -7.00 -1.05
CA THR A 148 1.58 -6.07 -1.00
C THR A 148 1.23 -5.80 0.46
N LEU A 149 1.17 -4.52 0.82
CA LEU A 149 0.73 -4.06 2.13
C LEU A 149 -0.79 -3.87 2.11
N ASN A 150 -1.51 -4.76 2.81
CA ASN A 150 -2.95 -4.65 2.98
C ASN A 150 -3.26 -3.96 4.31
N VAL A 151 -3.98 -2.86 4.27
CA VAL A 151 -4.34 -2.05 5.45
C VAL A 151 -5.84 -2.05 5.61
N VAL A 152 -6.31 -2.55 6.76
CA VAL A 152 -7.73 -2.50 7.13
C VAL A 152 -8.00 -1.21 7.88
N LEU A 153 -8.90 -0.41 7.33
CA LEU A 153 -9.33 0.88 7.85
C LEU A 153 -10.81 0.84 8.21
N LYS A 154 -11.24 1.67 9.16
CA LYS A 154 -12.65 1.95 9.44
C LYS A 154 -13.00 3.35 8.92
N ALA A 155 -14.03 3.43 8.10
CA ALA A 155 -14.52 4.68 7.54
C ALA A 155 -15.19 5.58 8.60
N PRO A 156 -15.18 6.91 8.44
CA PRO A 156 -15.99 7.82 9.24
C PRO A 156 -17.49 7.71 8.89
N ALA A 157 -18.31 8.62 9.41
CA ALA A 157 -19.75 8.68 9.09
C ALA A 157 -20.02 9.14 7.64
N SER A 158 -19.15 9.97 7.07
CA SER A 158 -19.27 10.51 5.71
C SER A 158 -17.94 11.11 5.26
N GLY A 159 -17.81 11.40 3.97
CA GLY A 159 -16.70 12.17 3.41
C GLY A 159 -15.94 11.44 2.30
N THR A 160 -14.75 11.93 2.00
CA THR A 160 -13.83 11.32 1.04
C THR A 160 -12.52 10.99 1.72
N LEU A 161 -12.05 9.77 1.47
CA LEU A 161 -10.83 9.22 2.01
C LEU A 161 -9.82 9.10 0.88
N VAL A 162 -8.65 9.69 1.06
CA VAL A 162 -7.55 9.65 0.08
C VAL A 162 -6.35 8.99 0.75
N THR A 163 -5.72 8.06 0.05
CA THR A 163 -4.40 7.54 0.41
C THR A 163 -3.37 8.08 -0.55
N SER A 164 -2.14 8.26 -0.08
CA SER A 164 -1.06 8.87 -0.86
C SER A 164 0.28 8.23 -0.52
N VAL A 165 1.29 8.44 -1.36
CA VAL A 165 2.68 8.36 -0.90
C VAL A 165 2.96 9.56 -0.01
N ALA A 166 3.66 9.34 1.10
CA ALA A 166 4.14 10.39 1.98
C ALA A 166 5.40 11.10 1.43
N GLY A 167 5.91 12.02 2.23
CA GLY A 167 7.15 12.73 1.98
C GLY A 167 6.93 14.15 1.46
N THR A 168 7.76 15.07 1.93
CA THR A 168 7.63 16.51 1.66
C THR A 168 8.97 17.22 1.50
N SER A 169 10.08 16.55 1.81
CA SER A 169 11.43 17.12 1.71
C SER A 169 12.48 16.02 1.84
N TYR A 170 13.77 16.40 1.77
CA TYR A 170 14.88 15.47 2.01
C TYR A 170 14.82 14.83 3.41
N ASP A 171 14.57 15.63 4.45
CA ASP A 171 14.47 15.16 5.85
C ASP A 171 13.15 14.44 6.15
N ASP A 172 12.19 14.51 5.22
CA ASP A 172 10.92 13.81 5.27
C ASP A 172 10.69 13.02 3.96
N PRO A 173 11.43 11.92 3.73
CA PRO A 173 11.35 11.18 2.48
C PRO A 173 10.13 10.24 2.45
N GLY A 174 9.52 10.12 1.27
CA GLY A 174 8.48 9.13 0.98
C GLY A 174 9.03 7.76 0.58
N PHE A 175 10.26 7.75 0.08
CA PHE A 175 10.97 6.56 -0.37
C PHE A 175 12.46 6.69 -0.07
N ARG A 176 13.09 5.61 0.38
CA ARG A 176 14.55 5.56 0.55
C ARG A 176 15.12 4.15 0.45
N TRP A 177 16.41 4.08 0.18
CA TRP A 177 17.26 2.91 0.40
C TRP A 177 18.69 3.37 0.67
N THR A 178 19.54 2.43 1.07
CA THR A 178 21.00 2.59 0.99
C THR A 178 21.50 1.72 -0.17
N SER A 179 22.43 2.22 -0.98
CA SER A 179 23.05 1.52 -2.11
C SER A 179 24.54 1.31 -1.91
N GLU A 180 25.11 0.32 -2.61
CA GLU A 180 26.56 0.12 -2.73
C GLU A 180 27.01 0.51 -4.15
N ASP A 181 27.99 1.40 -4.25
CA ASP A 181 28.62 1.80 -5.52
C ASP A 181 29.38 0.60 -6.13
N PRO A 182 29.18 0.29 -7.42
CA PRO A 182 29.83 -0.85 -8.07
C PRO A 182 31.34 -0.69 -8.27
N ALA A 183 31.87 0.54 -8.31
CA ALA A 183 33.28 0.82 -8.60
C ALA A 183 34.18 0.68 -7.37
N ASP A 184 33.74 1.14 -6.20
CA ASP A 184 34.56 1.17 -4.98
C ASP A 184 33.93 0.49 -3.75
N GLY A 185 32.65 0.09 -3.83
CA GLY A 185 31.92 -0.55 -2.74
C GLY A 185 31.45 0.40 -1.64
N THR A 186 31.54 1.71 -1.84
CA THR A 186 31.08 2.71 -0.88
C THR A 186 29.56 2.70 -0.76
N ALA A 187 29.04 2.93 0.45
CA ALA A 187 27.62 2.99 0.71
C ALA A 187 27.08 4.42 0.59
N HIS A 188 25.92 4.57 -0.06
CA HIS A 188 25.24 5.86 -0.25
C HIS A 188 23.76 5.78 0.14
N ASP A 189 23.26 6.80 0.82
CA ASP A 189 21.84 6.91 1.11
C ASP A 189 21.11 7.63 -0.02
N LEU A 190 20.08 7.00 -0.55
CA LEU A 190 19.13 7.63 -1.46
C LEU A 190 17.86 7.97 -0.67
N GLN A 191 17.55 9.26 -0.56
CA GLN A 191 16.35 9.76 0.10
C GLN A 191 15.54 10.58 -0.89
N CYS A 192 14.29 10.16 -1.11
CA CYS A 192 13.44 10.67 -2.16
C CYS A 192 12.12 11.18 -1.59
N TYR A 193 11.68 12.34 -2.05
CA TYR A 193 10.35 12.87 -1.78
C TYR A 193 9.61 13.16 -3.10
N PRO A 194 8.27 13.11 -3.11
CA PRO A 194 7.51 13.32 -4.34
C PRO A 194 7.75 14.70 -4.99
N ASP A 195 7.57 14.78 -6.31
CA ASP A 195 7.57 16.02 -7.10
C ASP A 195 6.16 16.29 -7.69
N PRO A 196 5.49 17.41 -7.37
CA PRO A 196 5.88 18.41 -6.37
C PRO A 196 5.93 17.85 -4.95
N ALA A 197 6.64 18.54 -4.05
CA ALA A 197 6.94 18.16 -2.67
C ALA A 197 5.71 18.12 -1.73
N GLN A 198 4.74 17.27 -2.06
CA GLN A 198 3.49 17.06 -1.38
C GLN A 198 3.01 15.62 -1.59
N PRO A 199 2.12 15.09 -0.73
CA PRO A 199 1.60 13.75 -0.91
C PRO A 199 0.91 13.56 -2.26
N VAL A 200 1.28 12.49 -2.97
CA VAL A 200 0.70 12.13 -4.27
C VAL A 200 -0.37 11.07 -4.07
N GLU A 201 -1.59 11.37 -4.52
CA GLU A 201 -2.76 10.49 -4.39
C GLU A 201 -2.56 9.14 -5.11
N LEU A 202 -2.79 8.06 -4.36
CA LEU A 202 -2.75 6.68 -4.83
C LEU A 202 -4.14 6.07 -4.99
N SER A 203 -5.09 6.42 -4.11
CA SER A 203 -6.47 5.97 -4.24
C SER A 203 -7.45 6.87 -3.50
N ARG A 204 -8.73 6.75 -3.88
CA ARG A 204 -9.85 7.54 -3.36
C ARG A 204 -11.07 6.67 -3.09
N THR A 205 -11.63 6.82 -1.89
CA THR A 205 -12.84 6.13 -1.42
C THR A 205 -13.85 7.15 -0.89
N THR A 206 -15.09 7.08 -1.37
CA THR A 206 -16.20 7.88 -0.85
C THR A 206 -16.98 7.13 0.24
N VAL A 207 -17.48 7.86 1.24
CA VAL A 207 -18.27 7.28 2.33
C VAL A 207 -19.73 7.75 2.22
N GLY A 208 -20.63 6.79 1.98
CA GLY A 208 -22.07 7.01 1.83
C GLY A 208 -22.67 6.10 0.77
#